data_AF-A0A918WQ17-F1
#
_entry.id   AF-A0A918WQ17-F1
#
_cell.length_a   1.000
_cell.length_b   1.000
_cell.length_c   1.000
_cell.angle_alpha   90.00
_cell.angle_beta   90.00
_cell.angle_gamma   90.00
#
_symmetry.space_group_name_H-M   'P 1'
#
loop_
_entity.id
_entity.type
_entity.pdbx_description
1 polymer ?
#
loop_
_entity_poly.entity_id
_entity_poly.type
_entity_poly.pdbx_seq_one_letter_code
_entity_poly.pdbx_strand_id
1 'polypeptide(L)' 'MITRDGEMVESGRRWMAGELTSDEYFSRVRKSTAIAPGWELLRSVLCGVLTFLRSRRST' A
#
# COMPACT_ATOMS: atom_id res chain seq x y z
N MET A 1 17.98 -9.43 6.85
CA MET A 1 16.54 -9.12 6.89
C MET A 1 16.14 -8.75 5.47
N ILE A 2 15.43 -9.65 4.78
CA ILE A 2 15.00 -9.39 3.39
C ILE A 2 13.83 -8.41 3.49
N THR A 3 13.97 -7.25 2.83
CA THR A 3 12.90 -6.26 2.77
C THR A 3 11.72 -6.84 1.98
N ARG A 4 10.50 -6.50 2.38
CA ARG A 4 9.24 -6.98 1.76
C ARG A 4 9.18 -6.73 0.24
N ASP A 5 9.88 -5.71 -0.23
CA ASP A 5 10.05 -5.42 -1.66
C ASP A 5 10.94 -6.45 -2.38
N GLY A 6 11.95 -6.99 -1.70
CA GLY A 6 12.80 -8.05 -2.23
C GLY A 6 12.05 -9.36 -2.48
N GLU A 7 11.09 -9.69 -1.62
CA GLU A 7 10.22 -10.87 -1.81
C GLU A 7 9.27 -10.72 -3.01
N MET A 8 8.83 -9.48 -3.29
CA MET A 8 8.02 -9.15 -4.46
C MET A 8 8.81 -9.22 -5.76
N VAL A 9 10.02 -8.67 -5.77
CA VAL A 9 10.93 -8.75 -6.94
C VAL A 9 11.26 -10.21 -7.25
N GLU A 10 11.56 -11.02 -6.23
CA GLU A 10 11.87 -12.43 -6.43
C GLU A 10 10.66 -13.24 -6.89
N SER A 11 9.47 -12.96 -6.35
CA SER A 11 8.22 -13.56 -6.85
C SER A 11 7.94 -13.19 -8.32
N GLY A 12 8.27 -11.96 -8.72
CA GLY A 12 8.18 -11.52 -10.12
C GLY A 12 9.16 -12.25 -11.04
N ARG A 13 10.40 -12.48 -10.60
CA ARG A 13 11.38 -13.26 -11.37
C ARG A 13 10.91 -14.68 -11.61
N ARG A 14 10.39 -15.34 -10.57
CA ARG A 14 9.88 -16.72 -10.68
C ARG A 14 8.68 -16.85 -11.60
N TRP A 15 7.80 -15.85 -11.61
CA TRP A 15 6.70 -15.78 -12.58
C TRP A 15 7.22 -15.62 -14.02
N MET A 16 8.17 -14.70 -14.25
CA MET A 16 8.78 -14.52 -15.58
C MET A 16 9.56 -15.75 -16.06
N ALA A 17 10.13 -16.52 -15.13
CA ALA A 17 10.79 -17.80 -15.41
C ALA A 17 9.80 -18.96 -15.66
N GLY A 18 8.49 -18.74 -15.50
CA GLY A 18 7.46 -19.78 -15.63
C GLY A 18 7.40 -20.76 -14.45
N GLU A 19 8.13 -20.50 -13.37
CA GLU A 19 8.14 -21.31 -12.15
C GLU A 19 6.95 -21.03 -11.22
N LEU A 20 6.19 -19.98 -11.52
CA LEU A 20 5.02 -19.56 -10.76
C LEU A 20 3.86 -19.30 -11.72
N THR A 21 2.69 -19.81 -11.38
CA THR A 21 1.49 -19.52 -12.16
C THR A 21 1.06 -18.06 -11.95
N SER A 22 0.37 -17.49 -12.95
CA SER A 22 -0.16 -16.12 -12.85
C SER A 22 -1.07 -15.97 -11.62
N ASP A 23 -1.90 -16.97 -11.31
CA ASP A 23 -2.79 -16.95 -10.14
C ASP A 23 -2.02 -16.93 -8.82
N GLU A 24 -0.95 -17.70 -8.69
CA GLU A 24 -0.08 -17.68 -7.51
C GLU A 24 0.66 -16.35 -7.38
N TYR A 25 1.11 -15.78 -8.49
CA TYR A 25 1.80 -14.49 -8.50
C TYR A 25 0.85 -13.37 -8.06
N PHE A 26 -0.33 -13.28 -8.68
CA PHE A 26 -1.33 -12.26 -8.34
C PHE A 26 -1.88 -12.43 -6.93
N SER A 27 -2.01 -13.66 -6.41
CA SER A 27 -2.39 -13.92 -5.02
C SER A 27 -1.35 -13.36 -4.05
N ARG A 28 -0.05 -13.53 -4.35
CA ARG A 28 1.05 -12.97 -3.55
C ARG A 28 1.11 -11.45 -3.64
N VAL A 29 0.95 -10.87 -4.83
CA VAL A 29 0.86 -9.42 -5.04
C VAL A 29 -0.31 -8.84 -4.24
N ARG A 30 -1.51 -9.44 -4.35
CA ARG A 30 -2.72 -8.96 -3.67
C ARG A 30 -2.60 -9.03 -2.14
N LYS A 31 -1.96 -10.07 -1.59
CA LYS A 31 -1.65 -10.17 -0.15
C LYS A 31 -0.54 -9.21 0.29
N SER A 32 0.46 -8.97 -0.57
CA SER A 32 1.49 -7.96 -0.33
C SER A 32 0.92 -6.55 -0.35
N THR A 33 -0.17 -6.32 -1.11
CA THR A 33 -0.97 -5.10 -1.10
C THR A 33 -1.88 -5.03 0.13
N ALA A 34 -1.35 -5.32 1.31
CA ALA A 34 -1.91 -4.84 2.57
C ALA A 34 -1.48 -3.38 2.73
N ILE A 35 -2.00 -2.52 1.86
CA ILE A 35 -2.02 -1.10 2.10
C ILE A 35 -3.50 -0.77 1.96
N ALA A 36 -4.10 -0.28 3.02
CA ALA A 36 -5.29 0.54 2.92
C ALA A 36 -4.79 1.99 2.78
N PRO A 37 -4.20 2.42 1.63
CA PRO A 37 -3.65 3.75 1.52
C PRO A 37 -4.76 4.80 1.62
N GLY A 38 -5.98 4.41 1.23
CA GLY A 38 -7.16 5.28 1.29
C GLY A 38 -7.49 5.74 2.70
N TRP A 39 -7.34 4.90 3.72
CA TRP A 39 -7.73 5.27 5.09
C TRP A 39 -6.75 6.24 5.73
N GLU A 40 -5.45 6.04 5.54
CA GLU A 40 -4.42 6.96 6.05
C GLU A 40 -4.42 8.30 5.30
N LEU A 41 -4.68 8.29 3.99
CA LEU A 41 -4.93 9.50 3.20
C LEU A 41 -6.19 10.23 3.67
N LEU A 42 -7.31 9.53 3.83
CA LEU A 42 -8.56 10.11 4.33
C LEU A 42 -8.38 10.72 5.71
N ARG A 43 -7.65 10.04 6.61
CA ARG A 43 -7.36 10.54 7.96
C ARG A 43 -6.48 11.80 7.91
N SER A 44 -5.48 11.83 7.04
CA SER A 44 -4.60 13.00 6.86
C SER A 44 -5.37 14.21 6.33
N VAL A 45 -6.25 13.99 5.35
CA VAL A 45 -7.15 15.02 4.80
C VAL A 45 -8.13 15.52 5.86
N LEU A 46 -8.79 14.63 6.60
CA LEU A 46 -9.71 14.98 7.69
C LEU A 46 -9.01 15.81 8.78
N CYS A 47 -7.81 15.42 9.20
CA CYS A 47 -7.02 16.20 10.16
C CYS A 47 -6.69 17.61 9.63
N GLY A 48 -6.33 17.73 8.35
CA GLY A 48 -6.06 19.00 7.71
C GLY A 48 -7.28 19.93 7.69
N VAL A 49 -8.44 19.40 7.30
CA VAL A 49 -9.71 20.14 7.28
C VAL A 49 -10.12 20.60 8.69
N LEU A 50 -10.02 19.73 9.69
CA LEU A 50 -10.35 20.07 11.08
C LEU A 50 -9.42 21.14 11.64
N THR A 51 -8.12 21.06 11.33
CA THR A 51 -7.13 22.06 11.76
C THR A 51 -7.41 23.43 11.15
N PHE A 52 -7.76 23.46 9.86
CA PHE A 52 -8.12 24.69 9.17
C PHE A 52 -9.40 25.32 9.73
N LEU A 53 -10.45 24.53 9.95
CA LEU A 53 -11.70 24.99 10.56
C LEU A 53 -11.49 25.54 11.97
N ARG A 54 -10.62 24.91 12.75
CA ARG A 54 -10.28 25.38 14.09
C ARG A 54 -9.53 26.71 14.07
N SER A 55 -8.62 26.91 13.11
CA SER A 55 -7.91 28.19 12.94
C SER A 55 -8.86 29.33 12.57
N ARG A 56 -9.82 29.09 11.67
CA ARG A 56 -10.86 30.06 11.28
C ARG A 56 -11.81 30.45 12.40
N ARG A 57 -12.00 29.58 13.41
CA ARG A 57 -12.90 29.82 14.55
C ARG A 57 -12.23 30.58 15.69
N SER A 58 -10.92 30.74 15.65
CA SER A 58 -10.12 31.44 16.66
C SER A 58 -9.69 32.86 16.21
N THR A 59 -10.20 33.31 15.06
CA THR A 59 -10.11 34.71 14.58
C THR A 59 -11.48 35.35 14.75
#